data_AF-A0A7S2AJD6-F1
#
_entry.id   AF-A0A7S2AJD6-F1
#
_cell.length_a   1.000
_cell.length_b   1.000
_cell.length_c   1.000
_cell.angle_alpha   90.00
_cell.angle_beta   90.00
_cell.angle_gamma   90.00
#
_symmetry.space_group_name_H-M   'P 1'
#
loop_
_entity.id
_entity.type
_entity.pdbx_description
1 polymer ?
#
loop_
_entity_poly.entity_id
_entity_poly.type
_entity_poly.pdbx_seq_one_letter_code
_entity_poly.pdbx_strand_id
1 'polypeptide(L)'
;QKMEEKDIFSTCMVPPSEGREVLNEMVRRFIIHWQEVPRSANTPLAASYWLYYVDRRRVKAMLLQNAMQAALNLRTRFRVESAKVVPLEARQDSLTAKERADLKAGRRVEDILERSFLVLDTAILVFRSF
;
A
#
# COMPACT_ATOMS: atom_id res chain seq x y z
N GLN A 1 7.10 14.01 17.10
CA GLN A 1 8.38 13.83 17.80
C GLN A 1 9.44 13.52 16.76
N LYS A 2 10.62 14.12 16.88
CA LYS A 2 11.78 13.92 16.00
C LYS A 2 12.84 13.16 16.80
N MET A 3 13.47 12.15 16.22
CA MET A 3 14.43 11.28 16.92
C MET A 3 15.61 10.91 16.02
N GLU A 4 16.79 10.73 16.60
CA GLU A 4 17.96 10.22 15.88
C GLU A 4 17.90 8.70 15.72
N GLU A 5 18.62 8.16 14.73
CA GLU A 5 18.66 6.71 14.49
C GLU A 5 19.13 5.92 15.72
N LYS A 6 20.11 6.45 16.46
CA LYS A 6 20.68 5.81 17.64
C LYS A 6 19.64 5.61 18.74
N ASP A 7 18.81 6.62 18.98
CA ASP A 7 17.77 6.58 20.00
C ASP A 7 16.66 5.60 19.59
N ILE A 8 16.28 5.59 18.31
CA ILE A 8 15.29 4.66 17.75
C ILE A 8 15.78 3.22 17.92
N PHE A 9 17.02 2.93 17.51
CA PHE A 9 17.57 1.57 17.56
C PHE A 9 17.75 1.08 18.99
N SER A 10 18.23 1.94 19.89
CA SER A 10 18.37 1.61 21.31
C SER A 10 17.00 1.33 21.96
N THR A 11 15.98 2.12 21.62
CA THR A 11 14.63 1.96 22.19
C THR A 11 13.94 0.69 21.66
N CYS A 12 14.10 0.40 20.36
CA CYS A 12 13.49 -0.76 19.72
C CYS A 12 14.30 -2.04 19.88
N MET A 13 15.51 -1.98 20.48
CA MET A 13 16.45 -3.09 20.60
C MET A 13 16.79 -3.76 19.26
N VAL A 14 16.98 -2.94 18.20
CA VAL A 14 17.28 -3.42 16.84
C VAL A 14 18.75 -3.13 16.50
N PRO A 15 19.49 -4.07 15.89
CA PRO A 15 20.83 -3.81 15.40
C PRO A 15 20.87 -2.63 14.41
N PRO A 16 21.88 -1.75 14.45
CA PRO A 16 21.91 -0.57 13.58
C PRO A 16 21.91 -0.86 12.08
N SER A 17 22.42 -2.00 11.62
CA SER A 17 22.36 -2.42 10.21
C SER A 17 20.92 -2.66 9.77
N GLU A 18 20.21 -3.52 10.49
CA GLU A 18 18.80 -3.88 10.22
C GLU A 18 17.87 -2.67 10.40
N GLY A 19 18.11 -1.88 11.46
CA GLY A 19 17.33 -0.68 11.74
C GLY A 19 17.40 0.34 10.61
N ARG A 20 18.58 0.55 10.01
CA ARG A 20 18.75 1.46 8.86
C ARG A 20 18.04 0.95 7.62
N GLU A 21 18.08 -0.35 7.34
CA GLU A 21 17.35 -0.94 6.21
C GLU A 21 15.85 -0.66 6.33
N VAL A 22 15.29 -0.90 7.52
CA VAL A 22 13.87 -0.64 7.80
C VAL A 22 13.53 0.85 7.70
N LEU A 23 14.32 1.74 8.31
CA LEU A 23 14.08 3.18 8.23
C LEU A 23 14.15 3.68 6.79
N ASN A 24 15.13 3.23 6.00
CA ASN A 24 15.26 3.61 4.59
C ASN A 24 14.05 3.15 3.77
N GLU A 25 13.56 1.93 4.00
CA GLU A 25 12.37 1.43 3.31
C GLU A 25 11.11 2.22 3.71
N MET A 26 10.97 2.59 4.98
CA MET A 26 9.87 3.44 5.44
C MET A 26 9.94 4.85 4.84
N VAL A 27 11.13 5.42 4.67
CA VAL A 27 11.31 6.72 3.99
C VAL A 27 10.91 6.63 2.53
N ARG A 28 11.37 5.60 1.80
CA ARG A 28 11.00 5.37 0.39
C ARG A 28 9.50 5.23 0.20
N ARG A 29 8.81 4.64 1.17
CA ARG A 29 7.34 4.48 1.19
C ARG A 29 6.59 5.68 1.75
N PHE A 30 7.28 6.78 2.07
CA PHE A 30 6.70 7.99 2.66
C PHE A 30 5.95 7.74 3.99
N ILE A 31 6.33 6.69 4.73
CA ILE A 31 5.78 6.37 6.05
C ILE A 31 6.44 7.23 7.12
N ILE A 32 7.75 7.47 6.97
CA ILE A 32 8.52 8.36 7.83
C ILE A 32 9.29 9.35 6.97
N HIS A 33 9.69 10.46 7.57
CA HIS A 33 10.50 11.48 6.94
C HIS A 33 11.76 11.71 7.75
N TRP A 34 12.83 12.14 7.09
CA TRP A 34 14.01 12.66 7.75
C TRP A 34 14.09 14.18 7.60
N GLN A 35 14.78 14.82 8.52
CA GLN A 35 15.21 16.20 8.44
C GLN A 35 16.69 16.27 8.75
N GLU A 36 17.43 16.93 7.88
CA GLU A 36 18.79 17.34 8.16
C GLU A 36 18.79 18.54 9.12
N VAL A 37 19.62 18.46 10.16
CA VAL A 37 19.92 19.56 11.06
C VAL A 37 21.43 19.80 11.05
N PRO A 38 21.92 20.87 10.40
CA PRO A 38 23.34 21.16 10.33
C PRO A 38 23.86 21.59 11.71
N ARG A 39 25.10 21.21 12.04
CA ARG A 39 25.75 21.61 13.30
C ARG A 39 26.20 23.06 13.28
N SER A 40 26.47 23.59 12.10
CA SER A 40 26.92 24.96 11.80
C SER A 40 26.59 25.30 10.35
N ALA A 41 26.66 26.58 9.98
CA ALA A 41 26.29 27.06 8.65
C ALA A 41 27.02 26.37 7.48
N ASN A 42 28.24 25.87 7.71
CA ASN A 42 29.08 25.23 6.69
C ASN A 42 29.31 23.73 6.97
N THR A 43 28.46 23.09 7.77
CA THR A 43 28.60 21.67 8.09
C THR A 43 28.41 20.82 6.82
N PRO A 44 29.36 19.94 6.46
CA PRO A 44 29.14 18.96 5.41
C PRO A 44 28.00 18.01 5.78
N LEU A 45 27.20 17.56 4.79
CA LEU A 45 26.04 16.68 5.01
C LEU A 45 26.36 15.45 5.88
N ALA A 46 27.58 14.90 5.77
CA ALA A 46 28.04 13.74 6.53
C ALA A 46 28.19 14.00 8.05
N ALA A 47 28.30 15.26 8.47
CA ALA A 47 28.44 15.68 9.85
C ALA A 47 27.14 16.28 10.44
N SER A 48 26.09 16.43 9.64
CA SER A 48 24.78 16.89 10.07
C SER A 48 24.04 15.84 10.91
N TYR A 49 23.11 16.28 11.76
CA TYR A 49 22.19 15.38 12.46
C TYR A 49 21.04 15.00 11.54
N TRP A 50 20.66 13.72 11.56
CA TRP A 50 19.53 13.20 10.78
C TRP A 50 18.41 12.81 11.74
N LEU A 51 17.32 13.58 11.70
CA LEU A 51 16.17 13.40 12.57
C LEU A 51 15.01 12.75 11.83
N TYR A 52 14.54 11.60 12.31
CA TYR A 52 13.38 10.90 11.77
C TYR A 52 12.10 11.32 12.48
N TYR A 53 11.01 11.44 11.73
CA TYR A 53 9.69 11.75 12.27
C TYR A 53 8.56 11.23 11.38
N VAL A 54 7.38 11.10 11.98
CA VAL A 54 6.14 10.74 11.29
C VAL A 54 5.29 11.99 11.12
N ASP A 55 5.07 12.42 9.88
CA ASP A 55 4.02 13.41 9.57
C ASP A 55 2.70 12.68 9.35
N ARG A 56 1.87 12.64 10.40
CA ARG A 56 0.59 11.92 10.39
C ARG A 56 -0.34 12.39 9.26
N ARG A 57 -0.31 13.68 8.89
CA ARG A 57 -1.18 14.21 7.84
C ARG A 57 -0.74 13.70 6.48
N ARG A 58 0.56 13.72 6.20
CA ARG A 58 1.14 13.19 4.96
C ARG A 58 0.95 11.68 4.83
N VAL A 59 1.24 10.93 5.90
CA VAL A 59 1.05 9.48 5.92
C VAL A 59 -0.41 9.13 5.66
N LYS A 60 -1.35 9.81 6.32
CA LYS A 60 -2.78 9.61 6.09
C LYS A 60 -3.18 9.88 4.64
N ALA A 61 -2.76 11.01 4.06
CA ALA A 61 -3.06 11.35 2.68
C ALA A 61 -2.49 10.32 1.69
N MET A 62 -1.25 9.88 1.92
CA MET A 62 -0.60 8.84 1.13
C MET A 62 -1.32 7.48 1.26
N LEU A 63 -1.67 7.05 2.47
CA LEU A 63 -2.40 5.80 2.68
C LEU A 63 -3.78 5.83 2.01
N LEU A 64 -4.48 6.96 2.10
CA LEU A 64 -5.76 7.15 1.42
C LEU A 64 -5.60 7.09 -0.10
N GLN A 65 -4.59 7.77 -0.65
CA GLN A 65 -4.28 7.73 -2.08
C GLN A 65 -3.96 6.31 -2.55
N ASN A 66 -3.15 5.57 -1.79
CA ASN A 66 -2.82 4.17 -2.10
C ASN A 66 -4.05 3.26 -2.05
N ALA A 67 -4.91 3.44 -1.05
CA ALA A 67 -6.16 2.70 -0.95
C ALA A 67 -7.10 3.02 -2.12
N MET A 68 -7.27 4.29 -2.48
CA MET A 68 -8.06 4.68 -3.66
C MET A 68 -7.48 4.11 -4.96
N GLN A 69 -6.16 4.14 -5.14
CA GLN A 69 -5.51 3.56 -6.31
C GLN A 69 -5.71 2.03 -6.38
N ALA A 70 -5.60 1.34 -5.26
CA ALA A 70 -5.86 -0.09 -5.18
C ALA A 70 -7.33 -0.42 -5.50
N ALA A 71 -8.28 0.39 -5.02
CA ALA A 71 -9.70 0.24 -5.31
C ALA A 71 -9.99 0.43 -6.82
N LEU A 72 -9.38 1.42 -7.45
CA LEU A 72 -9.45 1.64 -8.89
C LEU A 72 -8.86 0.44 -9.66
N ASN A 73 -7.70 -0.06 -9.27
CA ASN A 73 -7.06 -1.21 -9.91
C ASN A 73 -7.94 -2.46 -9.83
N LEU A 74 -8.55 -2.73 -8.67
CA LEU A 74 -9.50 -3.83 -8.48
C LEU A 74 -10.72 -3.69 -9.40
N ARG A 75 -11.31 -2.49 -9.49
CA ARG A 75 -12.47 -2.24 -10.36
C ARG A 75 -12.15 -2.35 -11.85
N THR A 76 -11.00 -1.84 -12.26
CA THR A 76 -10.51 -1.99 -13.65
C THR A 76 -10.32 -3.46 -13.99
N ARG A 77 -9.69 -4.23 -13.09
CA ARG A 77 -9.50 -5.66 -13.29
C ARG A 77 -10.83 -6.42 -13.30
N PHE A 78 -11.75 -6.10 -12.41
CA PHE A 78 -13.09 -6.70 -12.36
C PHE A 78 -13.81 -6.54 -13.70
N ARG A 79 -13.79 -5.33 -14.29
CA ARG A 79 -14.40 -5.08 -15.62
C ARG A 79 -13.80 -5.94 -16.72
N VAL A 80 -12.47 -6.08 -16.74
CA VAL A 80 -11.76 -6.89 -17.73
C VAL A 80 -12.08 -8.37 -17.58
N GLU A 81 -12.11 -8.89 -16.35
CA GLU A 81 -12.45 -10.30 -16.11
C GLU A 81 -13.93 -10.57 -16.39
N SER A 82 -14.83 -9.66 -15.99
CA SER A 82 -16.26 -9.78 -16.23
C SER A 82 -16.60 -9.79 -17.72
N ALA A 83 -15.92 -8.98 -18.52
CA ALA A 83 -16.07 -9.00 -19.98
C ALA A 83 -15.72 -10.37 -20.63
N LYS A 84 -14.88 -11.19 -19.98
CA LYS A 84 -14.59 -12.57 -20.43
C LYS A 84 -15.68 -13.55 -20.00
N VAL A 85 -16.34 -13.30 -18.88
CA VAL A 85 -17.36 -14.16 -18.26
C VAL A 85 -18.73 -13.96 -18.93
N VAL A 86 -19.15 -12.72 -19.20
CA VAL A 86 -20.47 -12.38 -19.76
C VAL A 86 -20.84 -13.19 -21.02
N PRO A 87 -19.97 -13.36 -22.03
CA PRO A 87 -20.31 -14.15 -23.22
C PRO A 87 -20.50 -15.65 -22.92
N LEU A 88 -19.86 -16.18 -21.88
CA LEU A 88 -20.03 -17.56 -21.45
C LEU A 88 -21.34 -17.73 -20.67
N GLU A 89 -21.70 -16.76 -19.84
CA GLU A 89 -22.97 -16.76 -19.11
C GLU A 89 -24.18 -16.66 -20.03
N ALA A 90 -24.10 -15.82 -21.08
CA ALA A 90 -25.19 -15.65 -22.04
C ALA A 90 -25.55 -16.93 -22.81
N ARG A 91 -24.64 -17.91 -22.87
CA ARG A 91 -24.83 -19.19 -23.56
C ARG A 91 -24.61 -20.39 -22.64
N GLN A 92 -24.92 -20.24 -21.34
CA GLN A 92 -24.63 -21.23 -20.31
C GLN A 92 -25.10 -22.66 -20.67
N ASP A 93 -26.22 -22.79 -21.39
CA ASP A 93 -26.82 -24.07 -21.79
C ASP A 93 -26.08 -24.78 -22.93
N SER A 94 -25.26 -24.08 -23.71
CA SER A 94 -24.52 -24.62 -24.86
C SER A 94 -23.00 -24.68 -24.66
N LEU A 95 -22.54 -24.51 -23.42
CA LEU A 95 -21.11 -24.53 -23.10
C LEU A 95 -20.50 -25.93 -23.18
N THR A 96 -19.32 -25.99 -23.79
CA THR A 96 -18.42 -27.15 -23.70
C THR A 96 -17.91 -27.34 -22.27
N ALA A 97 -17.39 -28.54 -21.96
CA ALA A 97 -16.84 -28.82 -20.62
C ALA A 97 -15.70 -27.86 -20.22
N LYS A 98 -14.86 -27.45 -21.20
CA LYS A 98 -13.79 -26.48 -20.99
C LYS A 98 -14.34 -25.10 -20.65
N GLU A 99 -15.30 -24.61 -21.44
CA GLU A 99 -15.89 -23.29 -21.21
C GLU A 99 -16.68 -23.22 -19.89
N ARG A 100 -17.28 -24.32 -19.44
CA ARG A 100 -17.88 -24.39 -18.09
C ARG A 100 -16.84 -24.26 -16.98
N ALA A 101 -15.67 -24.88 -17.15
CA ALA A 101 -14.59 -24.75 -16.20
C ALA A 101 -14.05 -23.31 -16.17
N ASP A 102 -13.88 -22.70 -17.35
CA ASP A 102 -13.45 -21.30 -17.49
C ASP A 102 -14.47 -20.34 -16.87
N LEU A 103 -15.77 -20.57 -17.08
CA LEU A 103 -16.85 -19.79 -16.46
C LEU A 103 -16.79 -19.87 -14.93
N LYS A 104 -16.61 -21.08 -14.37
CA LYS A 104 -16.50 -21.28 -12.92
C LYS A 104 -15.26 -20.59 -12.35
N ALA A 105 -14.13 -20.64 -13.06
CA ALA A 105 -12.91 -19.95 -12.66
C ALA A 105 -13.08 -18.42 -12.72
N GLY A 106 -13.73 -17.90 -13.77
CA GLY A 106 -14.04 -16.48 -13.93
C GLY A 106 -14.90 -15.94 -12.79
N ARG A 107 -16.01 -16.61 -12.47
CA ARG A 107 -16.87 -16.24 -11.33
C ARG A 107 -16.11 -16.23 -10.00
N ARG A 108 -15.21 -17.20 -9.79
CA ARG A 108 -14.37 -17.24 -8.58
C ARG A 108 -13.44 -16.02 -8.52
N VAL A 109 -12.90 -15.58 -9.65
CA VAL A 109 -12.05 -14.38 -9.71
C VAL A 109 -12.87 -13.12 -9.44
N GLU A 110 -14.06 -13.00 -10.02
CA GLU A 110 -14.99 -11.89 -9.74
C GLU A 110 -15.32 -11.79 -8.24
N ASP A 111 -15.69 -12.91 -7.61
CA ASP A 111 -15.95 -12.99 -6.16
C ASP A 111 -14.76 -12.51 -5.32
N ILE A 112 -13.54 -12.92 -5.67
CA ILE A 112 -12.32 -12.51 -4.94
C ILE A 112 -12.09 -11.01 -5.10
N LEU A 113 -12.26 -10.47 -6.31
CA LEU A 113 -12.05 -9.05 -6.59
C LEU A 113 -13.09 -8.18 -5.88
N GLU A 114 -14.35 -8.60 -5.87
CA GLU A 114 -15.43 -7.88 -5.18
C GLU A 114 -15.24 -7.89 -3.66
N ARG A 115 -14.91 -9.06 -3.06
CA ARG A 115 -14.60 -9.14 -1.63
C ARG A 115 -13.41 -8.28 -1.25
N SER A 116 -12.35 -8.30 -2.07
CA SER A 116 -11.16 -7.47 -1.85
C SER A 116 -11.50 -5.98 -1.90
N PHE A 117 -12.40 -5.58 -2.80
CA PHE A 117 -12.90 -4.21 -2.89
C PHE A 117 -13.68 -3.79 -1.64
N LEU A 118 -14.58 -4.63 -1.12
CA LEU A 118 -15.37 -4.34 0.09
C LEU A 118 -14.50 -4.17 1.34
N VAL A 119 -13.47 -5.00 1.49
CA VAL A 119 -12.49 -4.87 2.59
C VAL A 119 -11.77 -3.53 2.50
N LEU A 120 -11.38 -3.12 1.29
CA LEU A 120 -10.67 -1.88 1.05
C LEU A 120 -11.56 -0.64 1.25
N ASP A 121 -12.84 -0.73 0.88
CA ASP A 121 -13.83 0.33 1.10
C ASP A 121 -13.98 0.65 2.60
N THR A 122 -14.01 -0.39 3.43
CA THR A 122 -14.02 -0.24 4.89
C THR A 122 -12.78 0.51 5.38
N ALA A 123 -11.59 0.19 4.85
CA ALA A 123 -10.36 0.90 5.20
C ALA A 123 -10.39 2.38 4.75
N ILE A 124 -10.94 2.67 3.57
CA ILE A 124 -11.09 4.05 3.05
C ILE A 124 -12.03 4.86 3.98
N LEU A 125 -13.14 4.28 4.42
CA LEU A 125 -14.07 4.93 5.36
C LEU A 125 -13.38 5.30 6.68
N VAL A 126 -12.55 4.40 7.21
CA VAL A 126 -11.73 4.66 8.39
C VAL A 126 -10.78 5.84 8.13
N PHE A 127 -10.02 5.83 7.04
CA PHE A 127 -9.08 6.93 6.74
C PHE A 127 -9.74 8.27 6.44
N ARG A 128 -11.01 8.29 6.01
CA ARG A 128 -11.77 9.52 5.79
C ARG A 128 -12.32 10.14 7.08
N SER A 129 -12.60 9.31 8.09
CA SER A 129 -13.25 9.73 9.35
C SER A 129 -12.26 10.18 10.43
N PHE A 130 -11.03 9.67 10.41
CA PHE A 130 -9.87 10.31 11.07
C PHE A 130 -9.40 11.53 10.29
#